data_AF-A0AAP2Z2F8-F1
#
_entry.id   AF-A0AAP2Z2F8-F1
#
_cell.length_a   1.000
_cell.length_b   1.000
_cell.length_c   1.000
_cell.angle_alpha   90.00
_cell.angle_beta   90.00
_cell.angle_gamma   90.00
#
_symmetry.space_group_name_H-M   'P 1'
#
loop_
_entity.id
_entity.type
_entity.pdbx_description
1 polymer ?
#
loop_
_entity_poly.entity_id
_entity_poly.type
_entity_poly.pdbx_seq_one_letter_code
_entity_poly.pdbx_strand_id
1 'polypeptide(L)' 'MGLMRADRRKRFWDHVCGLLYVIRAGFALVVVLFVLSIFSLLFVERGTMSYVTLLLNFSILIPMLVSLVLVIWRCESHLE' A
#
# COMPACT_ATOMS: atom_id res chain seq x y z
N MET A 1 -18.25 -20.24 20.54
CA MET A 1 -18.34 -18.92 19.85
C MET A 1 -17.13 -18.57 18.96
N GLY A 2 -16.23 -19.51 18.61
CA GLY A 2 -15.05 -19.22 17.77
C GLY A 2 -15.24 -19.39 16.25
N LEU A 3 -16.15 -20.26 15.81
CA LEU A 3 -16.29 -20.68 14.41
C LEU A 3 -16.81 -19.56 13.48
N MET A 4 -17.79 -18.75 13.90
CA MET A 4 -18.35 -17.67 13.05
C MET A 4 -17.36 -16.55 12.69
N ARG A 5 -16.26 -16.37 13.44
CA ARG A 5 -15.24 -15.34 13.11
C ARG A 5 -14.26 -15.81 12.02
N ALA A 6 -14.09 -17.11 11.85
CA ALA A 6 -13.21 -17.67 10.82
C ALA A 6 -13.84 -17.50 9.43
N ASP A 7 -15.14 -17.80 9.28
CA ASP A 7 -15.85 -17.67 8.01
C ASP A 7 -15.92 -16.23 7.47
N ARG A 8 -16.16 -15.24 8.34
CA ARG A 8 -16.17 -13.82 7.91
C ARG A 8 -14.80 -13.34 7.46
N ARG A 9 -13.72 -13.78 8.13
CA ARG A 9 -12.36 -13.48 7.69
C ARG A 9 -12.06 -14.13 6.34
N LYS A 10 -12.46 -15.39 6.15
CA LYS A 10 -12.24 -16.10 4.89
C LYS A 10 -12.92 -15.42 3.71
N ARG A 11 -14.20 -15.04 3.84
CA ARG A 11 -14.92 -14.28 2.80
C ARG A 11 -14.36 -12.89 2.54
N PHE A 12 -13.90 -12.20 3.59
CA PHE A 12 -13.26 -10.90 3.43
C PHE A 12 -11.98 -11.02 2.59
N TRP A 13 -11.11 -11.97 2.93
CA TRP A 13 -9.90 -12.23 2.17
C TRP A 13 -10.19 -12.72 0.74
N ASP A 14 -11.23 -13.53 0.53
CA ASP A 14 -11.65 -13.94 -0.81
C ASP A 14 -12.04 -12.75 -1.71
N HIS A 15 -12.77 -11.78 -1.15
CA HIS A 15 -13.13 -10.55 -1.87
C HIS A 15 -11.91 -9.66 -2.14
N VAL A 16 -11.02 -9.53 -1.17
CA VAL A 16 -9.78 -8.76 -1.29
C VAL A 16 -8.85 -9.40 -2.33
N CYS A 17 -8.69 -10.73 -2.32
CA CYS A 17 -7.89 -11.46 -3.29
C CYS A 17 -8.57 -11.51 -4.68
N GLY A 18 -9.90 -11.47 -4.75
CA GLY A 18 -10.63 -11.28 -6.01
C GLY A 18 -10.33 -9.93 -6.68
N LEU A 19 -10.04 -8.89 -5.88
CA LEU A 19 -9.59 -7.57 -6.36
C LEU A 19 -8.07 -7.46 -6.52
N LEU A 20 -7.31 -8.54 -6.41
CA LEU A 20 -5.84 -8.50 -6.41
C LEU A 20 -5.24 -7.85 -7.67
N TYR A 21 -5.92 -7.97 -8.82
CA TYR A 21 -5.52 -7.28 -10.05
C TYR A 21 -5.59 -5.75 -9.90
N VAL A 22 -6.67 -5.22 -9.31
CA VAL A 22 -6.84 -3.78 -9.03
C VAL A 22 -5.84 -3.33 -7.97
N ILE A 23 -5.62 -4.15 -6.94
CA ILE A 23 -4.64 -3.88 -5.88
C ILE A 23 -3.22 -3.82 -6.46
N ARG A 24 -2.85 -4.73 -7.37
CA ARG A 24 -1.55 -4.71 -8.07
C ARG A 24 -1.40 -3.47 -8.95
N ALA A 25 -2.44 -3.06 -9.68
CA ALA A 25 -2.42 -1.83 -10.47
C ALA A 25 -2.25 -0.58 -9.57
N GLY A 26 -3.00 -0.52 -8.47
CA GLY A 26 -2.86 0.53 -7.46
C GLY A 26 -1.47 0.54 -6.82
N PHE A 27 -0.90 -0.62 -6.53
CA PHE A 27 0.44 -0.77 -6.01
C PHE A 27 1.49 -0.23 -6.97
N ALA A 28 1.42 -0.57 -8.26
CA ALA A 28 2.33 -0.04 -9.27
C ALA A 28 2.27 1.51 -9.33
N LEU A 29 1.06 2.08 -9.26
CA LEU A 29 0.87 3.52 -9.24
C LEU A 29 1.46 4.16 -7.97
N VAL A 30 1.24 3.57 -6.80
CA VAL A 30 1.81 4.03 -5.52
C VAL A 30 3.35 3.96 -5.54
N VAL A 31 3.93 2.91 -6.13
CA VAL A 31 5.39 2.78 -6.29
C VAL A 31 5.93 3.90 -7.19
N VAL A 32 5.26 4.18 -8.31
CA VAL A 32 5.66 5.29 -9.20
C VAL A 32 5.59 6.63 -8.46
N LEU A 33 4.50 6.90 -7.73
CA LEU A 33 4.36 8.11 -6.90
C LEU A 33 5.46 8.20 -5.83
N PHE A 34 5.82 7.07 -5.23
CA PHE A 34 6.88 7.00 -4.22
C PHE A 34 8.24 7.34 -4.83
N VAL A 35 8.58 6.76 -5.98
CA VAL A 35 9.82 7.07 -6.70
C VAL A 35 9.86 8.54 -7.11
N LEU A 36 8.77 9.08 -7.67
CA LEU A 36 8.63 10.50 -7.99
C LEU A 36 8.83 11.39 -6.75
N SER A 37 8.29 10.97 -5.60
CA SER A 37 8.47 11.70 -4.34
C SER A 37 9.93 11.67 -3.87
N ILE A 38 10.65 10.55 -4.07
CA ILE A 38 12.09 10.44 -3.73
C ILE A 38 12.90 11.39 -4.61
N PHE A 39 12.64 11.36 -5.93
CA PHE A 39 13.28 12.30 -6.85
C PHE A 39 12.98 13.74 -6.46
N SER A 40 11.74 14.06 -6.12
CA SER A 40 11.36 15.41 -5.67
C SER A 40 12.11 15.84 -4.41
N LEU A 41 12.33 14.94 -3.45
CA LEU A 41 13.16 15.22 -2.27
C LEU A 41 14.62 15.58 -2.60
N LEU A 42 15.17 15.05 -3.69
CA LEU A 42 16.55 15.35 -4.11
C LEU A 42 16.68 16.75 -4.74
N PHE A 43 15.59 17.28 -5.31
CA PHE A 43 15.58 18.59 -5.99
C PHE A 43 14.92 19.70 -5.17
N VAL A 44 14.17 19.39 -4.12
CA VAL A 44 13.53 20.39 -3.26
C VAL A 44 14.53 21.00 -2.28
N GLU A 45 14.65 22.33 -2.30
CA GLU A 45 15.44 23.08 -1.32
C GLU A 45 14.87 22.91 0.10
N ARG A 46 15.77 22.55 1.03
CA ARG A 46 15.51 22.39 2.46
C ARG A 46 15.23 23.75 3.11
N GLY A 47 14.04 24.27 2.91
CA GLY A 47 13.62 25.58 3.43
C GLY A 47 12.27 26.06 2.93
N THR A 48 11.72 25.41 1.90
CA THR A 48 10.39 25.71 1.36
C THR A 48 9.30 24.84 2.00
N MET A 49 8.06 25.35 2.03
CA MET A 49 6.90 24.57 2.51
C MET A 49 6.76 23.22 1.77
N SER A 50 7.24 23.12 0.54
CA SER A 50 7.25 21.87 -0.24
C SER A 50 7.98 20.72 0.44
N TYR A 51 9.01 20.99 1.24
CA TYR A 51 9.74 19.96 1.97
C TYR A 51 8.89 19.29 3.07
N VAL A 52 8.09 20.10 3.78
CA VAL A 52 7.18 19.60 4.83
C VAL A 52 6.06 18.77 4.20
N THR A 53 5.50 19.22 3.08
CA THR A 53 4.48 18.48 2.33
C THR A 53 5.02 17.15 1.81
N LEU A 54 6.28 17.12 1.35
CA LEU A 54 6.95 15.88 0.93
C LEU A 54 7.10 14.89 2.09
N LEU A 55 7.58 15.34 3.25
CA LEU A 55 7.69 14.49 4.45
C LEU A 55 6.35 13.88 4.88
N LEU A 56 5.28 14.66 4.81
CA LEU A 56 3.91 14.19 5.06
C LEU A 56 3.44 13.17 4.01
N ASN A 57 3.74 13.39 2.73
CA ASN A 57 3.45 12.40 1.71
C ASN A 57 4.22 11.10 1.95
N PHE A 58 5.49 11.17 2.34
CA PHE A 58 6.27 9.97 2.69
C PHE A 58 5.69 9.21 3.88
N SER A 59 5.27 9.91 4.93
CA SER A 59 4.72 9.26 6.13
C SER A 59 3.40 8.53 5.86
N ILE A 60 2.65 8.93 4.82
CA ILE A 60 1.43 8.25 4.37
C ILE A 60 1.74 7.16 3.34
N LEU A 61 2.62 7.46 2.38
CA LEU A 61 2.96 6.53 1.30
C LEU A 61 3.64 5.27 1.84
N ILE A 62 4.59 5.38 2.79
CA ILE A 62 5.32 4.24 3.35
C ILE A 62 4.37 3.18 3.96
N PRO A 63 3.48 3.50 4.94
CA PRO A 63 2.58 2.51 5.50
C PRO A 63 1.56 2.00 4.48
N MET A 64 1.14 2.83 3.52
CA MET A 64 0.28 2.39 2.43
C MET A 64 0.97 1.34 1.55
N LEU A 65 2.25 1.55 1.22
CA LEU A 65 3.06 0.61 0.45
C LEU A 65 3.26 -0.70 1.21
N VAL A 66 3.61 -0.62 2.50
CA VAL A 66 3.78 -1.79 3.38
C VAL A 66 2.48 -2.60 3.48
N SER A 67 1.35 -1.93 3.70
CA SER A 67 0.05 -2.62 3.80
C SER A 67 -0.33 -3.32 2.49
N LEU A 68 -0.08 -2.70 1.34
CA LEU A 68 -0.32 -3.32 0.02
C LEU A 68 0.57 -4.55 -0.20
N VAL A 69 1.87 -4.46 0.12
CA VAL A 69 2.79 -5.60 0.03
C VAL A 69 2.32 -6.75 0.92
N LEU A 70 1.92 -6.45 2.16
CA LEU A 70 1.40 -7.46 3.08
C LEU A 70 0.11 -8.10 2.56
N VAL A 71 -0.80 -7.33 1.95
CA VAL A 71 -2.04 -7.86 1.37
C VAL A 71 -1.75 -8.75 0.16
N ILE A 72 -0.86 -8.34 -0.74
CA ILE A 72 -0.46 -9.14 -1.91
C ILE A 72 0.20 -10.43 -1.45
N TRP A 73 1.19 -10.34 -0.55
CA TRP A 73 1.90 -11.50 -0.02
C TRP A 73 0.95 -12.47 0.70
N ARG A 74 0.00 -11.94 1.49
CA ARG A 74 -1.01 -12.76 2.16
C ARG A 74 -1.94 -13.45 1.17
N CYS A 75 -2.40 -12.76 0.13
CA CYS A 75 -3.27 -13.35 -0.88
C CYS A 75 -2.56 -14.42 -1.71
N GLU A 76 -1.28 -14.21 -2.03
CA GLU A 76 -0.47 -15.20 -2.75
C GLU A 76 -0.29 -16.47 -1.91
N SER A 77 0.03 -16.32 -0.60
CA SER A 77 0.11 -17.44 0.34
C SER A 77 -1.21 -18.18 0.61
N HIS A 78 -2.34 -17.62 0.16
CA HIS A 78 -3.68 -18.20 0.33
C HIS A 78 -4.15 -18.98 -0.91
N LEU A 79 -3.39 -18.87 -2.01
CA LEU A 79 -3.66 -19.46 -3.32
C LEU A 79 -2.80 -20.71 -3.58
N GLU A 80 -1.69 -20.87 -2.84
CA GLU A 80 -0.93 -22.12 -2.67
C GLU A 80 -1.58 -23.06 -1.64
#